data_AF-A0A956CE96-F1
#
_entry.id   AF-A0A956CE96-F1
#
_cell.length_a   1.000
_cell.length_b   1.000
_cell.length_c   1.000
_cell.angle_alpha   90.00
_cell.angle_beta   90.00
_cell.angle_gamma   90.00
#
_symmetry.space_group_name_H-M   'P 1'
#
loop_
_entity.id
_entity.type
_entity.pdbx_description
1 polymer ?
#
loop_
_entity_poly.entity_id
_entity_poly.type
_entity_poly.pdbx_seq_one_letter_code
_entity_poly.pdbx_strand_id
1 'polypeptide(L)'
;MPVLRDYYISHQWLRELKRRGVRTMVGVYFRVPDREPVVVGHYNSAPRPMSAARAVRVIMDQEDARGFQIVVPRKIAPRALHKIRHVSQVVGWRYFPDSHGRRPCGCPMCQPRGEIRSRRLREAYEASFGGG
;
A
#
# COMPACT_ATOMS: atom_id res chain seq x y z
N MET A 1 3.56 2.59 -9.03
CA MET A 1 3.43 1.14 -9.36
C MET A 1 3.35 0.97 -10.86
N PRO A 2 3.91 -0.11 -11.44
CA PRO A 2 3.70 -0.39 -12.85
C PRO A 2 2.22 -0.68 -13.11
N VAL A 3 1.78 -0.36 -14.33
CA VAL A 3 0.43 -0.72 -14.79
C VAL A 3 0.48 -2.19 -15.20
N LEU A 4 -0.07 -3.04 -14.34
CA LEU A 4 -0.15 -4.48 -14.52
C LEU A 4 -1.57 -4.86 -14.95
N ARG A 5 -1.75 -6.12 -15.37
CA ARG A 5 -3.08 -6.66 -15.69
C ARG A 5 -3.99 -6.69 -14.45
N ASP A 6 -3.39 -6.93 -13.28
CA ASP A 6 -4.10 -6.87 -12.01
C ASP A 6 -4.26 -5.42 -11.53
N TYR A 7 -5.49 -4.92 -11.60
CA TYR A 7 -5.86 -3.57 -11.15
C TYR A 7 -5.57 -3.37 -9.66
N TYR A 8 -5.80 -4.40 -8.83
CA TYR A 8 -5.58 -4.34 -7.39
C TYR A 8 -4.10 -4.09 -7.09
N ILE A 9 -3.18 -4.83 -7.72
CA ILE A 9 -1.73 -4.66 -7.49
C ILE A 9 -1.24 -3.28 -7.97
N SER A 10 -1.73 -2.80 -9.11
CA SER A 10 -1.36 -1.46 -9.61
C SER A 10 -1.85 -0.32 -8.71
N HIS A 11 -2.93 -0.53 -7.95
CA HIS A 11 -3.60 0.49 -7.14
C HIS A 11 -3.70 0.14 -5.66
N GLN A 12 -2.87 -0.79 -5.18
CA GLN A 12 -2.98 -1.41 -3.86
C GLN A 12 -2.85 -0.46 -2.66
N TRP A 13 -2.32 0.74 -2.88
CA TRP A 13 -2.09 1.76 -1.85
C TRP A 13 -3.25 2.73 -1.67
N LEU A 14 -4.26 2.74 -2.56
CA LEU A 14 -5.34 3.75 -2.53
C LEU A 14 -6.11 3.73 -1.21
N ARG A 15 -6.48 2.55 -0.73
CA ARG A 15 -7.22 2.42 0.54
C ARG A 15 -6.41 2.89 1.74
N GLU A 16 -5.09 2.64 1.76
CA GLU A 16 -4.22 3.15 2.82
C GLU A 16 -4.12 4.67 2.78
N LEU A 17 -3.87 5.25 1.60
CA LEU A 17 -3.83 6.70 1.43
C LEU A 17 -5.13 7.37 1.88
N LYS A 18 -6.28 6.75 1.56
CA LYS A 18 -7.59 7.21 2.03
C LYS A 18 -7.70 7.20 3.55
N ARG A 19 -7.21 6.14 4.22
CA ARG A 19 -7.21 6.06 5.69
C ARG A 19 -6.35 7.14 6.34
N ARG A 20 -5.28 7.57 5.69
CA ARG A 20 -4.40 8.66 6.17
C ARG A 20 -4.99 10.05 5.93
N GLY A 21 -6.24 10.16 5.49
CA GLY A 21 -6.99 11.43 5.38
C GLY A 21 -7.15 11.97 3.96
N VAL A 22 -6.59 11.31 2.94
CA VAL A 22 -6.75 11.74 1.54
C VAL A 22 -8.18 11.43 1.06
N ARG A 23 -8.94 12.46 0.68
CA ARG A 23 -10.36 12.33 0.31
C ARG A 23 -10.61 12.10 -1.19
N THR A 24 -9.76 12.69 -2.03
CA THR A 24 -9.89 12.64 -3.49
C THR A 24 -8.55 12.27 -4.10
N MET A 25 -8.56 11.24 -4.95
CA MET A 25 -7.37 10.75 -5.65
C MET A 25 -7.70 10.49 -7.11
N VAL A 26 -6.73 10.77 -7.97
CA VAL A 26 -6.72 10.40 -9.38
C VAL A 26 -5.46 9.59 -9.67
N GLY A 27 -5.55 8.65 -10.59
CA GLY A 27 -4.39 7.96 -11.12
C GLY A 27 -3.74 8.81 -12.21
N VAL A 28 -2.47 9.17 -12.00
CA VAL A 28 -1.64 9.83 -13.01
C VAL A 28 -0.71 8.78 -13.61
N TYR A 29 -0.90 8.49 -14.87
CA TYR A 29 -0.16 7.47 -15.60
C TYR A 29 0.87 8.17 -16.47
N PHE A 30 2.13 7.77 -16.36
CA PHE A 30 3.23 8.35 -17.12
C PHE A 30 4.21 7.27 -17.57
N ARG A 31 4.98 7.58 -18.61
CA ARG A 31 6.00 6.68 -19.16
C ARG A 31 7.33 6.91 -18.45
N VAL A 32 8.01 5.80 -18.15
CA VAL A 32 9.33 5.76 -17.55
C VAL A 32 10.24 4.92 -18.46
N PRO A 33 11.40 5.42 -18.91
CA PRO A 33 12.34 4.63 -19.69
C PRO A 33 12.86 3.41 -18.91
N ASP A 34 13.16 2.31 -19.60
CA ASP A 34 13.59 1.05 -18.98
C ASP A 34 14.83 1.17 -18.09
N ARG A 35 15.76 2.05 -18.48
CA ARG A 35 17.01 2.31 -17.76
C ARG A 35 16.90 3.40 -16.70
N GLU A 36 15.72 3.99 -16.50
CA GLU A 36 15.52 5.01 -15.47
C GLU A 36 15.91 4.46 -14.09
N PRO A 37 16.76 5.17 -13.33
CA PRO A 37 17.03 4.84 -11.94
C PRO A 37 15.77 4.98 -11.09
N VAL A 38 15.41 3.92 -10.39
CA VAL A 38 14.28 3.88 -9.46
C VAL A 38 14.69 3.23 -8.15
N VAL A 39 13.91 3.52 -7.11
CA VAL A 39 14.05 2.87 -5.81
C VAL A 39 12.84 1.98 -5.59
N VAL A 40 13.07 0.68 -5.40
CA VAL A 40 12.02 -0.31 -5.16
C VAL A 40 11.98 -0.64 -3.68
N GLY A 41 10.82 -0.52 -3.08
CA GLY A 41 10.57 -0.95 -1.71
C GLY A 41 9.54 -2.07 -1.69
N HIS A 42 9.61 -2.89 -0.65
CA HIS A 42 8.53 -3.78 -0.23
C HIS A 42 8.13 -3.40 1.19
N TYR A 43 6.88 -3.60 1.57
CA TYR A 43 6.37 -3.27 2.90
C TYR A 43 7.28 -3.88 3.99
N ASN A 44 7.67 -3.06 4.96
CA ASN A 44 8.62 -3.40 6.04
C ASN A 44 10.00 -3.92 5.57
N SER A 45 10.43 -3.58 4.36
CA SER A 45 11.73 -4.02 3.82
C SER A 45 12.60 -2.83 3.41
N ALA A 46 13.92 -3.01 3.48
CA ALA A 46 14.86 -1.99 3.03
C ALA A 46 14.72 -1.74 1.52
N PRO A 47 14.59 -0.47 1.08
CA PRO A 47 14.47 -0.14 -0.33
C PRO A 47 15.79 -0.38 -1.08
N ARG A 48 15.71 -0.75 -2.36
CA ARG A 48 16.86 -1.08 -3.20
C ARG A 48 16.83 -0.26 -4.51
N PRO A 49 17.94 0.40 -4.88
CA PRO A 49 18.05 1.06 -6.17
C PRO A 49 18.19 0.04 -7.31
N MET A 50 17.51 0.27 -8.42
CA MET A 50 17.63 -0.52 -9.65
C MET A 50 17.05 0.24 -10.86
N SER A 51 17.09 -0.35 -12.06
CA SER A 51 16.42 0.22 -13.22
C SER A 51 14.91 -0.05 -13.20
N ALA A 52 14.14 0.80 -13.88
CA ALA A 52 12.68 0.65 -13.99
C ALA A 52 12.28 -0.71 -14.56
N ALA A 53 12.93 -1.17 -15.64
CA ALA A 53 12.64 -2.49 -16.21
C ALA A 53 12.93 -3.64 -15.24
N ARG A 54 14.04 -3.55 -14.48
CA ARG A 54 14.37 -4.54 -13.45
C ARG A 54 13.34 -4.52 -12.31
N ALA A 55 12.87 -3.35 -11.91
CA ALA A 55 11.83 -3.19 -10.90
C ALA A 55 10.52 -3.87 -11.31
N VAL A 56 10.09 -3.68 -12.56
CA VAL A 56 8.87 -4.33 -13.09
C VAL A 56 9.03 -5.84 -13.07
N ARG A 57 10.17 -6.36 -13.55
CA ARG A 57 10.45 -7.80 -13.53
C ARG A 57 10.42 -8.38 -12.13
N VAL A 58 11.09 -7.73 -11.16
CA VAL A 58 11.09 -8.18 -9.76
C VAL A 58 9.67 -8.33 -9.22
N ILE A 59 8.77 -7.39 -9.51
CA ILE A 59 7.38 -7.43 -9.05
C ILE A 59 6.57 -8.50 -9.80
N MET A 60 6.75 -8.63 -11.11
CA MET A 60 6.03 -9.62 -11.93
C MET A 60 6.42 -11.05 -11.61
N ASP A 61 7.66 -11.28 -11.19
CA ASP A 61 8.19 -12.61 -10.85
C ASP A 61 7.78 -13.05 -9.42
N GLN A 62 7.10 -12.20 -8.62
CA GLN A 62 6.61 -12.60 -7.31
C GLN A 62 5.29 -13.36 -7.41
N GLU A 63 5.15 -14.40 -6.59
CA GLU A 63 3.86 -15.06 -6.34
C GLU A 63 2.86 -14.10 -5.71
N ASP A 64 3.33 -13.26 -4.77
CA ASP A 64 2.56 -12.18 -4.17
C ASP A 64 3.23 -10.81 -4.36
N ALA A 65 2.65 -10.01 -5.25
CA ALA A 65 3.12 -8.66 -5.58
C ALA A 65 2.55 -7.56 -4.65
N ARG A 66 1.85 -7.92 -3.57
CA ARG A 66 1.38 -6.95 -2.57
C ARG A 66 2.56 -6.36 -1.79
N GLY A 67 2.37 -5.14 -1.27
CA GLY A 67 3.38 -4.43 -0.49
C GLY A 67 4.50 -3.78 -1.32
N PHE A 68 4.60 -4.02 -2.62
CA PHE A 68 5.62 -3.37 -3.45
C PHE A 68 5.29 -1.90 -3.73
N GLN A 69 6.36 -1.10 -3.83
CA GLN A 69 6.34 0.28 -4.28
C GLN A 69 7.56 0.58 -5.16
N ILE A 70 7.40 1.50 -6.10
CA ILE A 70 8.49 2.04 -6.92
C ILE A 70 8.45 3.55 -6.79
N VAL A 71 9.59 4.14 -6.43
CA VAL A 71 9.81 5.59 -6.37
C VAL A 71 10.75 5.99 -7.49
N VAL A 72 10.34 6.98 -8.29
CA VAL A 72 11.20 7.62 -9.28
C VAL A 72 11.77 8.88 -8.62
N PRO A 73 13.08 8.97 -8.33
CA PRO A 73 13.63 10.09 -7.55
C PRO A 73 13.59 11.44 -8.28
N ARG A 74 13.62 11.42 -9.62
CA ARG A 74 13.57 12.64 -10.43
C ARG A 74 12.14 13.20 -10.54
N LYS A 75 12.06 14.48 -10.91
CA LYS A 75 10.80 15.13 -11.29
C LYS A 75 10.21 14.46 -12.56
N ILE A 76 8.89 14.35 -12.61
CA ILE A 76 8.15 13.88 -13.79
C ILE A 76 7.70 15.11 -14.59
N ALA A 77 8.20 15.24 -15.82
CA ALA A 77 7.83 16.32 -16.71
C ALA A 77 6.40 16.11 -17.28
N PRO A 78 5.64 17.18 -17.59
CA PRO A 78 4.30 17.06 -18.17
C PRO A 78 4.25 16.21 -19.44
N ARG A 79 5.29 16.27 -20.29
CA ARG A 79 5.42 15.46 -21.51
C ARG A 79 5.50 13.95 -21.28
N ALA A 80 5.84 13.51 -20.06
CA ALA A 80 5.89 12.10 -19.71
C ALA A 80 4.49 11.55 -19.36
N LEU A 81 3.53 12.43 -19.09
CA LEU A 81 2.16 12.06 -18.75
C LEU A 81 1.51 11.39 -19.96
N HIS A 82 0.92 10.23 -19.70
CA HIS A 82 0.20 9.45 -20.70
C HIS A 82 -1.31 9.61 -20.54
N LYS A 83 -1.82 9.47 -19.30
CA LYS A 83 -3.26 9.53 -18.99
C LYS A 83 -3.49 10.02 -17.56
N ILE A 84 -4.64 10.63 -17.32
CA ILE A 84 -5.18 10.89 -15.98
C ILE A 84 -6.54 10.19 -15.91
N ARG A 85 -6.81 9.43 -14.85
CA ARG A 85 -8.08 8.71 -14.67
C ARG A 85 -8.57 8.75 -13.24
N HIS A 86 -9.89 8.71 -13.07
CA HIS A 86 -10.48 8.33 -11.80
C HIS A 86 -10.07 6.91 -11.42
N VAL A 87 -9.78 6.70 -10.14
CA VAL A 87 -9.40 5.41 -9.59
C VAL A 87 -10.30 5.04 -8.42
N SER A 88 -10.59 3.75 -8.30
CA SER A 88 -11.44 3.26 -7.21
C SER A 88 -10.71 3.34 -5.88
N GLN A 89 -11.13 4.25 -5.00
CA GLN A 89 -10.48 4.48 -3.70
C GLN A 89 -10.82 3.43 -2.63
N VAL A 90 -11.56 2.39 -3.00
CA VAL A 90 -11.85 1.25 -2.11
C VAL A 90 -10.88 0.09 -2.34
N VAL A 91 -10.05 0.16 -3.37
CA VAL A 91 -9.05 -0.86 -3.73
C VAL A 91 -7.80 -0.73 -2.84
N GLY A 92 -7.26 -1.87 -2.42
CA GLY A 92 -6.09 -1.95 -1.55
C GLY A 92 -6.35 -2.59 -0.19
N TRP A 93 -5.28 -2.88 0.54
CA TRP A 93 -5.33 -3.43 1.89
C TRP A 93 -5.62 -2.34 2.95
N ARG A 94 -6.11 -2.73 4.13
CA ARG A 94 -6.54 -1.77 5.17
C ARG A 94 -5.40 -1.37 6.12
N TYR A 95 -4.47 -2.28 6.40
CA TYR A 95 -3.42 -2.12 7.41
C TYR A 95 -2.05 -2.55 6.88
N PHE A 96 -1.97 -3.78 6.38
CA PHE A 96 -0.83 -4.39 5.74
C PHE A 96 -1.33 -5.59 4.90
N PRO A 97 -0.52 -6.15 3.97
CA PRO A 97 -0.85 -7.40 3.29
C PRO A 97 -1.22 -8.51 4.30
N ASP A 98 -2.26 -9.29 4.04
CA ASP A 98 -2.75 -10.36 4.94
C ASP A 98 -3.22 -9.91 6.34
N SER A 99 -3.62 -8.66 6.46
CA SER A 99 -4.31 -8.17 7.67
C SER A 99 -5.74 -8.74 7.83
N HIS A 100 -6.32 -9.35 6.80
CA HIS A 100 -7.62 -10.02 6.91
C HIS A 100 -7.46 -11.37 7.63
N GLY A 101 -8.42 -11.74 8.48
CA GLY A 101 -8.39 -12.98 9.27
C GLY A 101 -7.56 -12.91 10.55
N ARG A 102 -6.68 -11.92 10.72
CA ARG A 102 -5.94 -11.69 11.97
C ARG A 102 -6.77 -10.83 12.94
N ARG A 103 -6.99 -11.33 14.15
CA ARG A 103 -7.60 -10.52 15.22
C ARG A 103 -6.60 -9.44 15.68
N PRO A 104 -6.97 -8.15 15.68
CA PRO A 104 -6.12 -7.09 16.23
C PRO A 104 -5.88 -7.32 17.73
N CYS A 105 -4.66 -7.09 18.20
CA CYS A 105 -4.35 -7.11 19.63
C CYS A 105 -5.12 -6.00 20.34
N GLY A 106 -5.91 -6.31 21.38
CA GLY A 106 -6.74 -5.34 22.08
C GLY A 106 -6.04 -4.58 23.23
N CYS A 107 -4.73 -4.76 23.43
CA CYS A 107 -4.02 -4.10 24.53
C CYS A 107 -3.93 -2.57 24.34
N PRO A 108 -3.80 -1.79 25.42
CA PRO A 108 -3.71 -0.32 25.34
C PRO A 108 -2.54 0.20 24.50
N MET A 109 -1.47 -0.60 24.35
CA MET A 109 -0.29 -0.22 23.57
C MET A 109 -0.50 -0.44 22.06
N CYS A 110 -1.21 -1.51 21.67
CA CYS A 110 -1.47 -1.84 20.28
C CYS A 110 -2.73 -1.17 19.71
N GLN A 111 -3.62 -0.66 20.57
CA GLN A 111 -4.85 0.03 20.15
C GLN A 111 -4.70 1.55 20.18
N PRO A 112 -4.59 2.23 19.02
CA PRO A 112 -4.60 3.68 18.96
C PRO A 112 -5.94 4.22 19.51
N ARG A 113 -5.88 5.35 20.23
CA ARG A 113 -7.07 6.00 20.79
C ARG A 113 -7.99 6.50 19.66
N GLY A 114 -9.30 6.30 19.83
CA GLY A 114 -10.32 6.84 18.93
C GLY A 114 -10.54 6.07 17.62
N GLU A 115 -9.86 4.94 17.42
CA GLU A 115 -10.08 4.10 16.23
C GLU A 115 -11.43 3.38 16.27
N ILE A 116 -11.98 3.09 15.10
CA ILE A 116 -13.28 2.43 14.93
C ILE A 116 -13.26 1.06 15.64
N ARG A 117 -14.26 0.79 16.49
CA ARG A 117 -14.40 -0.45 17.28
C ARG A 117 -13.27 -0.71 18.30
N SER A 118 -12.40 0.26 18.56
CA SER A 118 -11.32 0.15 19.56
C SER A 118 -11.85 -0.18 20.97
N ARG A 119 -13.00 0.39 21.37
CA ARG A 119 -13.68 0.07 22.64
C ARG A 119 -13.98 -1.44 22.75
N ARG A 120 -14.67 -2.01 21.75
CA ARG A 120 -15.03 -3.42 21.73
C ARG A 120 -13.81 -4.35 21.72
N LEU A 121 -12.74 -3.96 21.01
CA LEU A 121 -11.48 -4.72 20.99
C LEU A 121 -10.80 -4.72 22.36
N ARG A 122 -10.82 -3.58 23.06
CA ARG A 122 -10.24 -3.44 24.40
C ARG A 122 -11.04 -4.22 25.44
N GLU A 123 -12.37 -4.09 25.44
CA GLU A 123 -13.26 -4.83 26.33
C GLU A 123 -13.07 -6.36 26.14
N ALA A 124 -12.95 -6.83 24.90
CA ALA A 124 -12.68 -8.25 24.62
C ALA A 124 -11.29 -8.70 25.10
N TYR A 125 -10.29 -7.84 25.03
CA TYR A 125 -8.94 -8.11 25.55
C TYR A 125 -8.93 -8.14 27.07
N GLU A 126 -9.51 -7.14 27.74
CA GLU A 126 -9.63 -7.10 29.21
C GLU A 126 -10.40 -8.32 29.74
N ALA A 127 -11.52 -8.69 29.10
CA ALA A 127 -12.28 -9.88 29.44
C ALA A 127 -11.49 -11.19 29.29
N SER A 128 -10.50 -11.25 28.38
CA SER A 128 -9.66 -12.44 28.21
C SER A 128 -8.71 -12.72 29.38
N PHE A 129 -8.47 -11.72 30.25
CA PHE A 129 -7.70 -11.90 31.50
C PHE A 129 -8.60 -12.11 32.73
N GLY A 130 -9.90 -11.83 32.62
CA GLY A 130 -10.86 -11.87 33.72
C GLY A 130 -11.56 -13.22 33.93
N GLY A 131 -11.08 -14.29 33.29
CA GLY A 131 -11.56 -15.65 33.52
C GLY A 131 -10.76 -16.34 34.61
N GLY A 132 -11.11 -16.07 35.87
CA GLY A 132 -10.77 -16.86 37.06
C GLY A 132 -12.04 -17.20 37.80
#